data_AF-A0A2S7JT31-F1
#
_entry.id   AF-A0A2S7JT31-F1
#
_cell.length_a   1.000
_cell.length_b   1.000
_cell.length_c   1.000
_cell.angle_alpha   90.00
_cell.angle_beta   90.00
_cell.angle_gamma   90.00
#
_symmetry.space_group_name_H-M   'P 1'
#
loop_
_entity.id
_entity.type
_entity.pdbx_description
1 polymer ?
#
loop_
_entity_poly.entity_id
_entity_poly.type
_entity_poly.pdbx_seq_one_letter_code
_entity_poly.pdbx_strand_id
1 'polypeptide(L)'
;MKINSQIKSLGQQAGYTLIELAIAISIISVLVVSALFGVQKIIDNNNVNATSQQVSLATTNIAKFAAMLSDKTFIKDTNVAANLGIWPDNILTKGGTGQVTNVANPFGGNFYTASNSAAVGAVAPANGYYIYITNVPDKVCAAVAGMFGASTWEIRVADEAAAVAMPAAAVSIAAGTAVKVAGTDRINLANLNSACGSVAARKTVYLFYPL
;
A
#
# COMPACT_ATOMS: atom_id res chain seq x y z
N MET A 1 56.19 58.54 -34.04
CA MET A 1 54.80 58.08 -33.78
C MET A 1 54.88 56.96 -32.74
N LYS A 2 54.45 57.20 -31.49
CA LYS A 2 54.52 56.23 -30.38
C LYS A 2 53.24 55.41 -30.37
N ILE A 3 53.33 54.10 -30.58
CA ILE A 3 52.19 53.18 -30.48
C ILE A 3 52.18 52.63 -29.05
N ASN A 4 51.29 53.15 -28.21
CA ASN A 4 51.00 52.59 -26.89
C ASN A 4 50.07 51.39 -27.07
N SER A 5 50.64 50.18 -27.01
CA SER A 5 49.85 48.95 -26.89
C SER A 5 49.43 48.78 -25.43
N GLN A 6 48.14 48.98 -25.13
CA GLN A 6 47.57 48.60 -23.84
C GLN A 6 47.38 47.08 -23.84
N ILE A 7 48.25 46.39 -23.12
CA ILE A 7 48.13 44.95 -22.87
C ILE A 7 46.90 44.74 -21.98
N LYS A 8 45.83 44.24 -22.59
CA LYS A 8 44.58 43.81 -21.94
C LYS A 8 44.94 42.74 -20.90
N SER A 9 44.67 42.98 -19.62
CA SER A 9 44.84 41.92 -18.60
C SER A 9 43.87 40.79 -18.93
N LEU A 10 44.39 39.65 -19.40
CA LEU A 10 43.62 38.41 -19.41
C LEU A 10 43.37 38.03 -17.96
N GLY A 11 42.11 38.03 -17.53
CA GLY A 11 41.74 37.58 -16.19
C GLY A 11 42.33 36.20 -15.91
N GLN A 12 43.00 36.06 -14.76
CA GLN A 12 43.50 34.78 -14.27
C GLN A 12 42.34 33.77 -14.26
N GLN A 13 42.37 32.80 -15.17
CA GLN A 13 41.58 31.59 -15.01
C GLN A 13 42.18 30.83 -13.83
N ALA A 14 41.53 30.93 -12.66
CA ALA A 14 41.79 30.04 -11.54
C ALA A 14 41.33 28.63 -11.95
N GLY A 15 42.26 27.85 -12.51
CA GLY A 15 42.03 26.44 -12.77
C GLY A 15 41.85 25.73 -11.44
N TYR A 16 40.62 25.32 -11.13
CA TYR A 16 40.36 24.43 -9.99
C TYR A 16 41.29 23.22 -10.08
N THR A 17 41.91 22.88 -8.96
CA THR A 17 42.77 21.70 -8.92
C THR A 17 41.92 20.45 -9.12
N LEU A 18 42.46 19.41 -9.78
CA LEU A 18 41.79 18.12 -9.91
C LEU A 18 41.32 17.56 -8.56
N ILE A 19 42.04 17.89 -7.48
CA ILE A 19 41.76 17.49 -6.11
C ILE A 19 40.50 18.20 -5.57
N GLU A 20 40.37 19.52 -5.76
CA GLU A 20 39.16 20.25 -5.34
C GLU A 20 37.91 19.77 -6.07
N LEU A 21 38.03 19.48 -7.36
CA LEU A 21 36.92 18.93 -8.14
C LEU A 21 36.54 17.52 -7.66
N ALA A 22 37.53 16.68 -7.29
CA ALA A 22 37.28 15.34 -6.76
C ALA A 22 36.57 15.37 -5.39
N ILE A 23 36.95 16.30 -4.50
CA ILE A 23 36.28 16.48 -3.21
C ILE A 23 34.85 17.00 -3.41
N ALA A 24 34.65 17.96 -4.31
CA ALA A 24 33.32 18.49 -4.62
C ALA A 24 32.37 17.40 -5.17
N ILE A 25 32.85 16.58 -6.12
CA ILE A 25 32.07 15.46 -6.66
C ILE A 25 31.76 14.44 -5.58
N SER A 26 32.69 14.14 -4.67
CA SER A 26 32.48 13.19 -3.58
C SER A 26 31.36 13.64 -2.64
N ILE A 27 31.34 14.92 -2.25
CA ILE A 27 30.29 15.49 -1.39
C ILE A 27 28.94 15.46 -2.11
N ILE A 28 28.87 15.91 -3.37
CA ILE A 28 27.64 15.88 -4.17
C ILE A 28 27.11 14.45 -4.31
N SER A 29 27.99 13.47 -4.54
CA SER A 29 27.62 12.06 -4.69
C SER A 29 26.95 11.52 -3.42
N VAL A 30 27.50 11.79 -2.24
CA VAL A 30 26.90 11.36 -0.97
C VAL A 30 25.54 12.03 -0.74
N LEU A 31 25.43 13.32 -1.03
CA LEU A 31 24.17 14.06 -0.89
C LEU A 31 23.08 13.47 -1.79
N VAL A 32 23.38 13.20 -3.07
CA VAL A 32 22.43 12.60 -4.00
C VAL A 32 21.97 11.22 -3.53
N VAL A 33 22.90 10.34 -3.12
CA VAL A 33 22.55 9.00 -2.63
C VAL A 33 21.67 9.07 -1.37
N SER A 34 22.01 9.94 -0.42
CA SER A 34 21.22 10.13 0.80
C SER A 34 19.80 10.66 0.52
N ALA A 35 19.67 11.58 -0.44
CA ALA A 35 18.38 12.12 -0.86
C ALA A 35 17.50 11.03 -1.51
N LEU A 36 18.07 10.19 -2.39
CA LEU A 36 17.33 9.14 -3.08
C LEU A 36 16.74 8.10 -2.12
N PHE A 37 17.53 7.59 -1.16
CA PHE A 37 17.03 6.62 -0.18
C PHE A 37 16.06 7.25 0.82
N GLY A 38 16.30 8.51 1.23
CA GLY A 38 15.42 9.24 2.13
C GLY A 38 14.03 9.45 1.54
N VAL A 39 13.95 9.91 0.29
CA VAL A 39 12.68 10.15 -0.41
C VAL A 39 11.87 8.88 -0.57
N GLN A 40 12.51 7.77 -0.97
CA GLN A 40 11.79 6.50 -1.16
C GLN A 40 11.16 6.01 0.15
N LYS A 41 11.87 6.11 1.28
CA LYS A 41 11.35 5.72 2.60
C LYS A 41 10.19 6.61 3.05
N ILE A 42 10.24 7.90 2.74
CA ILE A 42 9.15 8.84 3.04
C ILE A 42 7.89 8.49 2.23
N ILE A 43 8.05 8.22 0.93
CA ILE A 43 6.94 7.81 0.06
C ILE A 43 6.33 6.49 0.56
N ASP A 44 7.17 5.51 0.89
CA ASP A 44 6.74 4.22 1.41
C ASP A 44 5.91 4.39 2.70
N ASN A 45 6.40 5.17 3.66
CA ASN A 45 5.67 5.46 4.90
C ASN A 45 4.36 6.23 4.65
N ASN A 46 4.37 7.19 3.73
CA ASN A 46 3.17 7.92 3.35
C ASN A 46 2.13 6.96 2.74
N ASN A 47 2.54 6.09 1.83
CA ASN A 47 1.67 5.10 1.21
C ASN A 47 1.08 4.12 2.23
N VAL A 48 1.87 3.68 3.21
CA VAL A 48 1.37 2.85 4.34
C VAL A 48 0.34 3.62 5.17
N ASN A 49 0.62 4.88 5.53
CA ASN A 49 -0.30 5.70 6.31
C ASN A 49 -1.59 6.02 5.55
N ALA A 50 -1.49 6.37 4.26
CA ALA A 50 -2.63 6.60 3.39
C ALA A 50 -3.49 5.34 3.29
N THR A 51 -2.86 4.17 3.11
CA THR A 51 -3.55 2.87 3.13
C THR A 51 -4.30 2.66 4.46
N SER A 52 -3.65 2.91 5.59
CA SER A 52 -4.28 2.80 6.92
C SER A 52 -5.50 3.70 7.05
N GLN A 53 -5.43 4.95 6.58
CA GLN A 53 -6.54 5.89 6.62
C GLN A 53 -7.71 5.42 5.74
N GLN A 54 -7.44 5.04 4.49
CA GLN A 54 -8.48 4.59 3.56
C GLN A 54 -9.21 3.33 4.06
N VAL A 55 -8.46 2.33 4.54
CA VAL A 55 -9.03 1.09 5.08
C VAL A 55 -9.82 1.37 6.37
N SER A 56 -9.33 2.24 7.25
CA SER A 56 -10.05 2.58 8.49
C SER A 56 -11.37 3.31 8.22
N LEU A 57 -11.37 4.23 7.24
CA LEU A 57 -12.59 4.90 6.78
C LEU A 57 -13.58 3.90 6.16
N ALA A 58 -13.10 3.02 5.27
CA ALA A 58 -13.93 1.99 4.66
C ALA A 58 -14.54 1.04 5.71
N THR A 59 -13.74 0.58 6.67
CA THR A 59 -14.19 -0.27 7.79
C THR A 59 -15.28 0.42 8.63
N THR A 60 -15.11 1.72 8.91
CA THR A 60 -16.10 2.53 9.65
C THR A 60 -17.40 2.68 8.87
N ASN A 61 -17.32 2.96 7.57
CA ASN A 61 -18.48 3.07 6.70
C ASN A 61 -19.21 1.72 6.58
N ILE A 62 -18.47 0.63 6.43
CA ILE A 62 -19.02 -0.73 6.42
C ILE A 62 -19.78 -1.01 7.71
N ALA A 63 -19.19 -0.75 8.87
CA ALA A 63 -19.85 -0.95 10.17
C ALA A 63 -21.14 -0.13 10.29
N LYS A 64 -21.12 1.13 9.82
CA LYS A 64 -22.32 2.00 9.79
C LYS A 64 -23.43 1.42 8.92
N PHE A 65 -23.11 1.01 7.68
CA PHE A 65 -24.10 0.41 6.78
C PHE A 65 -24.60 -0.95 7.29
N ALA A 66 -23.73 -1.76 7.87
CA ALA A 66 -24.10 -3.05 8.44
C ALA A 66 -25.01 -2.94 9.67
N ALA A 67 -24.92 -1.84 10.43
CA ALA A 67 -25.83 -1.53 11.51
C ALA A 67 -27.17 -0.93 11.03
N MET A 68 -27.15 -0.21 9.90
CA MET A 68 -28.32 0.47 9.34
C MET A 68 -29.19 -0.44 8.45
N LEU A 69 -28.57 -1.39 7.75
CA LEU A 69 -29.22 -2.27 6.78
C LEU A 69 -29.46 -3.65 7.38
N SER A 70 -30.65 -4.21 7.17
CA SER A 70 -30.94 -5.61 7.50
C SER A 70 -30.22 -6.57 6.56
N ASP A 71 -29.98 -6.15 5.32
CA ASP A 71 -29.21 -6.91 4.33
C ASP A 71 -27.74 -6.47 4.32
N LYS A 72 -26.84 -7.38 4.68
CA LYS A 72 -25.37 -7.20 4.65
C LYS A 72 -24.73 -7.62 3.32
N THR A 73 -25.52 -7.92 2.29
CA THR A 73 -25.00 -8.32 0.96
C THR A 73 -24.19 -7.25 0.24
N PHE A 74 -24.30 -5.98 0.66
CA PHE A 74 -23.62 -4.86 0.00
C PHE A 74 -22.08 -4.95 -0.02
N ILE A 75 -21.49 -5.78 0.86
CA ILE A 75 -20.04 -5.98 0.96
C ILE A 75 -19.58 -7.20 0.13
N LYS A 76 -20.52 -7.95 -0.48
CA LYS A 76 -20.19 -9.11 -1.32
C LYS A 76 -19.44 -8.73 -2.60
N ASP A 77 -19.62 -7.50 -3.06
CA ASP A 77 -19.04 -6.96 -4.30
C ASP A 77 -18.45 -5.58 -4.02
N THR A 78 -17.22 -5.35 -4.49
CA THR A 78 -16.53 -4.07 -4.36
C THR A 78 -17.25 -2.96 -5.12
N ASN A 79 -17.88 -3.26 -6.26
CA ASN A 79 -18.62 -2.26 -7.02
C ASN A 79 -19.87 -1.78 -6.27
N VAL A 80 -20.63 -2.69 -5.64
CA VAL A 80 -21.77 -2.30 -4.79
C VAL A 80 -21.29 -1.49 -3.59
N ALA A 81 -20.23 -1.94 -2.91
CA ALA A 81 -19.68 -1.24 -1.77
C ALA A 81 -19.21 0.19 -2.12
N ALA A 82 -18.51 0.33 -3.25
CA ALA A 82 -18.02 1.62 -3.73
C ALA A 82 -19.16 2.57 -4.12
N ASN A 83 -20.24 2.07 -4.74
CA ASN A 83 -21.41 2.89 -5.07
C ASN A 83 -22.19 3.38 -3.83
N LEU A 84 -22.04 2.72 -2.68
CA LEU A 84 -22.56 3.18 -1.39
C LEU A 84 -21.66 4.21 -0.69
N GLY A 85 -20.55 4.60 -1.32
CA GLY A 85 -19.60 5.56 -0.75
C GLY A 85 -18.76 4.98 0.39
N ILE A 86 -18.62 3.65 0.49
CA ILE A 86 -17.71 3.02 1.45
C ILE A 86 -16.27 3.45 1.18
N TRP A 87 -15.91 3.49 -0.09
CA TRP A 87 -14.66 4.02 -0.59
C TRP A 87 -14.90 5.44 -1.11
N PRO A 88 -13.95 6.38 -0.90
CA PRO A 88 -14.11 7.74 -1.40
C PRO A 88 -13.95 7.79 -2.93
N ASP A 89 -14.71 8.67 -3.58
CA ASP A 89 -14.74 8.74 -5.06
C ASP A 89 -13.38 9.05 -5.70
N ASN A 90 -12.46 9.72 -4.99
CA ASN A 90 -11.15 10.11 -5.52
C ASN A 90 -10.20 8.92 -5.76
N ILE A 91 -10.49 7.74 -5.21
CA ILE A 91 -9.73 6.51 -5.44
C ILE A 91 -10.50 5.52 -6.34
N LEU A 92 -11.69 5.88 -6.81
CA LEU A 92 -12.50 5.02 -7.68
C LEU A 92 -12.16 5.27 -9.14
N THR A 93 -12.05 4.20 -9.91
CA THR A 93 -12.11 4.25 -11.38
C THR A 93 -13.46 3.68 -11.80
N LYS A 94 -14.21 4.45 -12.58
CA LYS A 94 -15.50 4.02 -13.15
C LYS A 94 -15.36 3.84 -14.66
N GLY A 95 -15.88 2.75 -15.18
CA GLY A 95 -15.97 2.50 -16.62
C GLY A 95 -17.03 3.38 -17.29
N GLY A 96 -17.13 3.30 -18.62
CA GLY A 96 -18.10 4.10 -19.39
C GLY A 96 -19.57 3.85 -19.05
N THR A 97 -19.89 2.75 -18.38
CA THR A 97 -21.24 2.39 -17.90
C THR A 97 -21.50 2.78 -16.43
N GLY A 98 -20.59 3.52 -15.80
CA GLY A 98 -20.70 3.94 -14.40
C GLY A 98 -20.34 2.88 -13.36
N GLN A 99 -20.04 1.65 -13.78
CA GLN A 99 -19.56 0.61 -12.88
C GLN A 99 -18.14 0.90 -12.39
N VAL A 100 -17.92 0.69 -11.10
CA VAL A 100 -16.59 0.77 -10.49
C VAL A 100 -15.77 -0.42 -10.98
N THR A 101 -14.74 -0.14 -11.76
CA THR A 101 -13.80 -1.13 -12.27
C THR A 101 -12.65 -1.35 -11.30
N ASN A 102 -12.37 -0.34 -10.47
CA ASN A 102 -11.24 -0.39 -9.56
C ASN A 102 -11.37 0.59 -8.39
N VAL A 103 -10.78 0.24 -7.25
CA VAL A 103 -10.53 1.12 -6.10
C VAL A 103 -9.01 1.16 -5.90
N ALA A 104 -8.34 2.23 -6.34
CA ALA A 104 -6.89 2.30 -6.35
C ALA A 104 -6.30 2.42 -4.93
N ASN A 105 -5.19 1.71 -4.68
CA ASN A 105 -4.39 1.87 -3.48
C ASN A 105 -3.07 2.63 -3.77
N PRO A 106 -2.41 3.20 -2.74
CA PRO A 106 -1.18 3.99 -2.92
C PRO A 106 0.03 3.22 -3.50
N PHE A 107 -0.04 1.89 -3.58
CA PHE A 107 1.04 1.05 -4.10
C PHE A 107 0.93 0.78 -5.61
N GLY A 108 -0.08 1.37 -6.27
CA GLY A 108 -0.41 1.09 -7.67
C GLY A 108 -1.14 -0.24 -7.84
N GLY A 109 -1.70 -0.79 -6.77
CA GLY A 109 -2.66 -1.89 -6.78
C GLY A 109 -4.05 -1.41 -6.40
N ASN A 110 -4.85 -2.32 -5.89
CA ASN A 110 -6.28 -2.14 -5.71
C ASN A 110 -6.70 -2.53 -4.29
N PHE A 111 -7.77 -1.89 -3.81
CA PHE A 111 -8.57 -2.37 -2.71
C PHE A 111 -9.75 -3.17 -3.25
N TYR A 112 -9.99 -4.33 -2.66
CA TYR A 112 -11.23 -5.06 -2.90
C TYR A 112 -11.93 -5.35 -1.58
N THR A 113 -13.24 -5.51 -1.66
CA THR A 113 -14.08 -5.98 -0.57
C THR A 113 -14.84 -7.22 -1.00
N ALA A 114 -14.96 -8.19 -0.11
CA ALA A 114 -15.80 -9.35 -0.32
C ALA A 114 -16.30 -9.91 1.01
N SER A 115 -17.49 -10.47 1.03
CA SER A 115 -18.01 -11.20 2.19
C SER A 115 -17.37 -12.58 2.31
N ASN A 116 -17.34 -13.16 3.51
CA ASN A 116 -16.85 -14.53 3.70
C ASN A 116 -17.88 -15.59 3.30
N SER A 117 -17.48 -16.55 2.47
CA SER A 117 -18.29 -17.74 2.13
C SER A 117 -18.10 -18.91 3.09
N ALA A 118 -17.04 -18.88 3.91
CA ALA A 118 -16.74 -19.88 4.94
C ALA A 118 -16.51 -19.20 6.30
N ALA A 119 -16.58 -19.99 7.37
CA ALA A 119 -16.29 -19.49 8.71
C ALA A 119 -14.81 -19.07 8.86
N VAL A 120 -14.56 -18.01 9.63
CA VAL A 120 -13.22 -17.49 9.93
C VAL A 120 -13.07 -17.38 11.45
N GLY A 121 -12.44 -18.39 12.05
CA GLY A 121 -12.48 -18.59 13.50
C GLY A 121 -13.93 -18.76 13.98
N ALA A 122 -14.36 -17.94 14.94
CA ALA A 122 -15.73 -17.96 15.48
C ALA A 122 -16.76 -17.22 14.60
N VAL A 123 -16.34 -16.55 13.53
CA VAL A 123 -17.24 -15.75 12.68
C VAL A 123 -17.84 -16.64 11.58
N ALA A 124 -19.16 -16.82 11.61
CA ALA A 124 -19.89 -17.64 10.65
C ALA A 124 -19.87 -17.05 9.22
N PRO A 125 -20.17 -17.84 8.17
CA PRO A 125 -20.33 -17.35 6.81
C PRO A 125 -21.29 -16.15 6.72
N ALA A 126 -21.00 -15.21 5.83
CA ALA A 126 -21.74 -13.97 5.62
C ALA A 126 -21.82 -12.99 6.82
N ASN A 127 -21.15 -13.29 7.94
CA ASN A 127 -21.06 -12.41 9.12
C ASN A 127 -19.70 -11.73 9.25
N GLY A 128 -18.97 -11.61 8.15
CA GLY A 128 -17.72 -10.87 8.08
C GLY A 128 -17.37 -10.50 6.64
N TYR A 129 -16.26 -9.79 6.50
CA TYR A 129 -15.74 -9.37 5.21
C TYR A 129 -14.23 -9.30 5.19
N TYR A 130 -13.70 -9.43 3.98
CA TYR A 130 -12.31 -9.23 3.65
C TYR A 130 -12.13 -7.86 2.99
N ILE A 131 -11.04 -7.18 3.37
CA ILE A 131 -10.43 -6.12 2.58
C ILE A 131 -9.11 -6.66 2.02
N TYR A 132 -8.94 -6.53 0.72
CA TYR A 132 -7.75 -6.94 -0.01
C TYR A 132 -6.91 -5.71 -0.27
N ILE A 133 -5.60 -5.80 -0.08
CA ILE A 133 -4.64 -4.78 -0.47
C ILE A 133 -3.65 -5.45 -1.42
N THR A 134 -3.81 -5.20 -2.71
CA THR A 134 -2.98 -5.84 -3.75
C THR A 134 -1.74 -5.00 -4.07
N ASN A 135 -0.78 -5.60 -4.78
CA ASN A 135 0.45 -4.99 -5.26
C ASN A 135 1.31 -4.33 -4.16
N VAL A 136 1.22 -4.82 -2.92
CA VAL A 136 2.02 -4.30 -1.80
C VAL A 136 3.47 -4.70 -1.99
N PRO A 137 4.44 -3.76 -2.06
CA PRO A 137 5.84 -4.10 -2.14
C PRO A 137 6.30 -4.90 -0.91
N ASP A 138 7.11 -5.93 -1.11
CA ASP A 138 7.64 -6.77 -0.03
C ASP A 138 8.28 -5.95 1.10
N LYS A 139 9.10 -4.94 0.75
CA LYS A 139 9.76 -4.01 1.69
C LYS A 139 8.82 -3.28 2.67
N VAL A 140 7.54 -3.12 2.36
CA VAL A 140 6.54 -2.46 3.24
C VAL A 140 5.44 -3.42 3.71
N CYS A 141 5.47 -4.68 3.30
CA CYS A 141 4.47 -5.69 3.64
C CYS A 141 4.26 -5.80 5.16
N ALA A 142 5.37 -5.87 5.92
CA ALA A 142 5.32 -5.98 7.37
C ALA A 142 4.72 -4.73 8.02
N ALA A 143 5.00 -3.53 7.48
CA ALA A 143 4.44 -2.28 7.97
C ALA A 143 2.93 -2.19 7.69
N VAL A 144 2.50 -2.56 6.48
CA VAL A 144 1.07 -2.59 6.12
C VAL A 144 0.30 -3.57 7.02
N ALA A 145 0.75 -4.82 7.15
CA ALA A 145 0.10 -5.81 8.03
C ALA A 145 0.13 -5.35 9.50
N GLY A 146 1.25 -4.78 9.94
CA GLY A 146 1.44 -4.26 11.30
C GLY A 146 0.42 -3.19 11.68
N MET A 147 0.04 -2.32 10.74
CA MET A 147 -0.90 -1.22 11.00
C MET A 147 -2.30 -1.68 11.39
N PHE A 148 -2.70 -2.86 10.91
CA PHE A 148 -4.02 -3.42 11.19
C PHE A 148 -3.98 -4.49 12.29
N GLY A 149 -2.83 -4.72 12.91
CA GLY A 149 -2.62 -5.78 13.89
C GLY A 149 -3.58 -5.73 15.07
N ALA A 150 -4.02 -4.54 15.49
CA ALA A 150 -4.97 -4.36 16.59
C ALA A 150 -6.44 -4.37 16.15
N SER A 151 -6.75 -3.95 14.91
CA SER A 151 -8.13 -3.71 14.46
C SER A 151 -8.75 -4.86 13.67
N THR A 152 -7.94 -5.75 13.10
CA THR A 152 -8.42 -6.88 12.30
C THR A 152 -8.61 -8.14 13.13
N TRP A 153 -9.51 -9.02 12.72
CA TRP A 153 -9.70 -10.32 13.35
C TRP A 153 -8.70 -11.37 12.84
N GLU A 154 -8.43 -11.35 11.54
CA GLU A 154 -7.42 -12.19 10.89
C GLU A 154 -6.64 -11.36 9.87
N ILE A 155 -5.34 -11.65 9.72
CA ILE A 155 -4.49 -11.11 8.66
C ILE A 155 -3.79 -12.27 7.97
N ARG A 156 -3.94 -12.34 6.64
CA ARG A 156 -3.16 -13.24 5.78
C ARG A 156 -2.34 -12.45 4.78
N VAL A 157 -1.17 -12.96 4.47
CA VAL A 157 -0.27 -12.39 3.46
C VAL A 157 0.07 -13.48 2.46
N ALA A 158 -0.22 -13.24 1.18
CA ALA A 158 0.15 -14.13 0.09
C ALA A 158 1.09 -13.44 -0.89
N ASP A 159 1.91 -14.24 -1.56
CA ASP A 159 2.71 -13.79 -2.70
C ASP A 159 1.79 -13.52 -3.90
N GLU A 160 1.96 -12.34 -4.52
CA GLU A 160 1.15 -11.93 -5.67
C GLU A 160 1.87 -12.36 -6.95
N ALA A 161 1.57 -13.56 -7.42
CA ALA A 161 2.15 -14.12 -8.65
C ALA A 161 1.50 -13.56 -9.93
N ALA A 162 0.26 -13.07 -9.83
CA ALA A 162 -0.50 -12.47 -10.93
C ALA A 162 -1.45 -11.40 -10.38
N ALA A 163 -1.97 -10.54 -11.25
CA ALA A 163 -2.94 -9.53 -10.86
C ALA A 163 -4.18 -10.18 -10.23
N VAL A 164 -4.47 -9.79 -8.99
CA VAL A 164 -5.67 -10.25 -8.27
C VAL A 164 -6.89 -9.59 -8.88
N ALA A 165 -7.88 -10.38 -9.29
CA ALA A 165 -9.15 -9.88 -9.81
C ALA A 165 -10.09 -9.45 -8.68
N MET A 166 -10.96 -8.48 -8.99
CA MET A 166 -12.04 -8.07 -8.10
C MET A 166 -12.98 -9.26 -7.83
N PRO A 167 -13.26 -9.61 -6.56
CA PRO A 167 -14.21 -10.67 -6.25
C PRO A 167 -15.63 -10.29 -6.70
N ALA A 168 -16.32 -11.22 -7.38
CA ALA A 168 -17.71 -11.06 -7.80
C ALA A 168 -18.71 -11.78 -6.88
N ALA A 169 -18.22 -12.46 -5.84
CA ALA A 169 -19.02 -13.24 -4.91
C ALA A 169 -18.32 -13.36 -3.56
N ALA A 170 -19.01 -13.93 -2.57
CA ALA A 170 -18.42 -14.26 -1.28
C ALA A 170 -17.27 -15.26 -1.44
N VAL A 171 -16.21 -15.10 -0.63
CA VAL A 171 -14.94 -15.82 -0.77
C VAL A 171 -14.51 -16.55 0.49
N SER A 172 -13.66 -17.56 0.33
CA SER A 172 -12.87 -18.11 1.43
C SER A 172 -11.39 -17.93 1.07
N ILE A 173 -10.64 -17.30 1.97
CA ILE A 173 -9.22 -17.02 1.74
C ILE A 173 -8.39 -18.06 2.51
N ALA A 174 -7.99 -19.10 1.80
CA ALA A 174 -7.01 -20.07 2.30
C ALA A 174 -5.58 -19.74 1.84
N ALA A 175 -5.44 -18.84 0.86
CA ALA A 175 -4.15 -18.48 0.29
C ALA A 175 -3.26 -17.72 1.29
N GLY A 176 -1.95 -17.91 1.16
CA GLY A 176 -0.94 -17.20 1.94
C GLY A 176 -0.77 -17.69 3.38
N THR A 177 0.12 -17.02 4.09
CA THR A 177 0.44 -17.30 5.49
C THR A 177 -0.43 -16.44 6.40
N ALA A 178 -1.06 -17.06 7.40
CA ALA A 178 -1.76 -16.34 8.46
C ALA A 178 -0.75 -15.67 9.40
N VAL A 179 -0.56 -14.37 9.25
CA VAL A 179 0.33 -13.58 10.11
C VAL A 179 -0.38 -13.15 11.39
N LYS A 180 -1.71 -13.06 11.37
CA LYS A 180 -2.57 -12.98 12.57
C LYS A 180 -3.68 -14.00 12.40
N VAL A 181 -3.80 -14.94 13.33
CA VAL A 181 -4.83 -15.97 13.30
C VAL A 181 -6.15 -15.39 13.82
N ALA A 182 -7.27 -15.81 13.22
CA ALA A 182 -8.61 -15.45 13.64
C ALA A 182 -8.78 -15.54 15.17
N GLY A 183 -9.13 -14.42 15.80
CA GLY A 183 -9.44 -14.34 17.23
C GLY A 183 -8.26 -14.26 18.17
N THR A 184 -7.06 -14.04 17.63
CA THR A 184 -5.89 -13.70 18.43
C THR A 184 -5.72 -12.18 18.53
N ASP A 185 -5.13 -11.68 19.60
CA ASP A 185 -4.95 -10.23 19.79
C ASP A 185 -3.71 -9.67 19.07
N ARG A 186 -2.76 -10.54 18.67
CA ARG A 186 -1.44 -10.11 18.20
C ARG A 186 -0.99 -10.83 16.92
N ILE A 187 -0.22 -10.11 16.13
CA ILE A 187 0.48 -10.67 14.96
C ILE A 187 1.58 -11.63 15.45
N ASN A 188 1.68 -12.78 14.78
CA ASN A 188 2.79 -13.71 14.92
C ASN A 188 3.99 -13.19 14.12
N LEU A 189 5.04 -12.77 14.83
CA LEU A 189 6.24 -12.19 14.23
C LEU A 189 6.98 -13.16 13.29
N ALA A 190 7.03 -14.45 13.63
CA ALA A 190 7.70 -15.45 12.79
C ALA A 190 6.97 -15.61 11.45
N ASN A 191 5.64 -15.72 11.49
CA ASN A 191 4.81 -15.81 10.29
C ASN A 191 4.85 -14.52 9.46
N LEU A 192 4.89 -13.36 10.13
CA LEU A 192 5.03 -12.08 9.44
C LEU A 192 6.36 -12.00 8.68
N ASN A 193 7.46 -12.38 9.33
CA ASN A 193 8.79 -12.38 8.72
C ASN A 193 8.88 -13.38 7.57
N SER A 194 8.29 -14.58 7.70
CA SER A 194 8.29 -15.56 6.61
C SER A 194 7.44 -15.11 5.42
N ALA A 195 6.32 -14.43 5.66
CA ALA A 195 5.40 -14.00 4.60
C ALA A 195 5.88 -12.73 3.88
N CYS A 196 6.43 -11.77 4.62
CA CYS A 196 6.94 -10.49 4.11
C CYS A 196 8.46 -10.50 3.86
N GLY A 197 9.07 -11.68 3.81
CA GLY A 197 10.49 -11.89 3.50
C GLY A 197 10.71 -12.97 2.45
N SER A 198 9.68 -13.30 1.68
CA SER A 198 9.77 -14.29 0.59
C SER A 198 10.29 -13.66 -0.72
N VAL A 199 10.64 -14.49 -1.70
CA VAL A 199 11.23 -14.05 -2.98
C VAL A 199 10.30 -13.18 -3.84
N ALA A 200 8.98 -13.24 -3.61
CA ALA A 200 8.03 -12.50 -4.44
C ALA A 200 8.10 -10.99 -4.17
N ALA A 201 8.29 -10.20 -5.24
CA ALA A 201 8.44 -8.75 -5.15
C ALA A 201 7.18 -8.02 -4.65
N ARG A 202 6.00 -8.63 -4.85
CA ARG A 202 4.68 -8.07 -4.51
C ARG A 202 3.86 -9.06 -3.72
N LYS A 203 3.07 -8.53 -2.80
CA LYS A 203 2.20 -9.27 -1.88
C LYS A 203 0.77 -8.77 -1.99
N THR A 204 -0.15 -9.67 -1.68
CA THR A 204 -1.53 -9.33 -1.35
C THR A 204 -1.74 -9.51 0.15
N VAL A 205 -2.22 -8.46 0.81
CA VAL A 205 -2.59 -8.49 2.24
C VAL A 205 -4.10 -8.61 2.34
N TYR A 206 -4.57 -9.65 3.01
CA TYR A 206 -5.98 -9.88 3.29
C TYR A 206 -6.25 -9.55 4.75
N LEU A 207 -7.19 -8.63 4.97
CA LEU A 207 -7.64 -8.19 6.28
C LEU A 207 -9.06 -8.68 6.47
N PHE A 208 -9.33 -9.43 7.53
CA PHE A 208 -10.68 -9.90 7.83
C PHE A 208 -11.26 -9.18 9.05
N TYR A 209 -12.53 -8.81 8.93
CA TYR A 209 -13.29 -8.12 9.97
C TYR A 209 -14.66 -8.79 10.18
N PRO A 210 -15.10 -8.97 11.44
CA PRO A 210 -16.47 -9.39 11.75
C PRO A 210 -17.47 -8.26 11.49
N LEU A 211 -18.73 -8.64 11.24
CA LEU A 211 -19.90 -7.75 11.07
C LEU A 211 -20.95 -7.92 12.17
#